data_AF-A0A2I2L2P1-F1
#
_entry.id   AF-A0A2I2L2P1-F1
#
_cell.length_a   1.000
_cell.length_b   1.000
_cell.length_c   1.000
_cell.angle_alpha   90.00
_cell.angle_beta   90.00
_cell.angle_gamma   90.00
#
_symmetry.space_group_name_H-M   'P 1'
#
loop_
_entity.id
_entity.type
_entity.pdbx_description
1 polymer ?
#
loop_
_entity_poly.entity_id
_entity_poly.type
_entity_poly.pdbx_seq_one_letter_code
_entity_poly.pdbx_strand_id
1 'polypeptide(L)'
;MGGGRSGLSSGLGPFSYYTSTGGRRRSGHARSSHGRGRSRPRSGAGSHGPTRAQLAELQRQARRQAAEEAFGALVALERHLTTLHLESFPTTVAPPDLGPEPVDPAAVLADLESRELGGLGTFDFGGRREAKRRARAGLDSAVAAEQAARAHRYQDQRAVELEAWHALAGNDPGAVLDALEVAFADNESDAVAVNCEQTDAGALVSLVVLVQAVDALPERKPVRSAAGAPTTPKRTKKELHDLYAWWLASTVLATVKEAFAVAPRIAGAQVLVVRRDTAASDPANYLTAVYTGRFDRARLTRWDWTRVDPVEELLRAPSAHLQRKGASREIAALGLRDEPDIAALLTVIRDAYSQGQSLSDLAGTPPEPPAGTPPPDGGVVLVRGANTPLPHAPVQVVVAWDGGAADDLDISALLCGADGRVIDPEAMVFYNQPVGAGGAVRAAGRSHQPTTAALTDRITIDLLRIPVAIHRIAIAASLDGSGAPTLAAATDLRVTVTTTDETVAVFPLTGLSTEAAAIAVEIYRRDGTWRLRAVGQGWTTGLAGLASDYGIDVTT
;
A
#
# COMPACT_ATOMS: atom_id res chain seq x y z
N MET A 1 10.58 11.42 33.41
CA MET A 1 9.72 12.15 32.46
C MET A 1 10.10 11.64 31.07
N GLY A 2 9.57 10.55 30.53
CA GLY A 2 8.18 10.09 30.45
C GLY A 2 7.65 10.46 29.07
N GLY A 3 7.50 9.50 28.16
CA GLY A 3 6.82 9.73 26.87
C GLY A 3 7.29 8.93 25.65
N GLY A 4 7.93 7.76 25.78
CA GLY A 4 8.18 6.86 24.65
C GLY A 4 6.95 5.98 24.40
N ARG A 5 6.23 6.20 23.30
CA ARG A 5 5.20 5.29 22.78
C ARG A 5 5.90 4.01 22.29
N SER A 6 5.72 2.93 23.03
CA SER A 6 6.07 1.57 22.60
C SER A 6 5.00 1.05 21.64
N GLY A 7 5.29 1.12 20.33
CA GLY A 7 4.53 0.38 19.32
C GLY A 7 4.90 -1.10 19.41
N LEU A 8 3.96 -1.91 19.91
CA LEU A 8 4.04 -3.37 19.83
C LEU A 8 3.58 -3.77 18.42
N SER A 9 4.54 -4.22 17.61
CA SER A 9 4.27 -4.97 16.39
C SER A 9 3.59 -6.29 16.75
N SER A 10 2.32 -6.46 16.38
CA SER A 10 1.62 -7.73 16.41
C SER A 10 1.53 -8.29 14.98
N GLY A 11 2.67 -8.66 14.41
CA GLY A 11 2.71 -9.55 13.26
C GLY A 11 2.52 -10.99 13.73
N LEU A 12 1.32 -11.54 13.55
CA LEU A 12 0.97 -12.96 13.37
C LEU A 12 -0.57 -13.06 13.37
N GLY A 13 -1.13 -13.57 12.27
CA GLY A 13 -2.53 -13.42 11.87
C GLY A 13 -3.62 -13.94 12.83
N PRO A 14 -4.90 -13.73 12.44
CA PRO A 14 -6.04 -13.97 13.31
C PRO A 14 -6.31 -15.47 13.39
N PHE A 15 -6.73 -15.93 14.57
CA PHE A 15 -7.05 -17.33 14.91
C PHE A 15 -5.85 -18.23 15.24
N SER A 16 -5.24 -17.96 16.40
CA SER A 16 -4.61 -19.03 17.19
C SER A 16 -4.98 -18.92 18.67
N TYR A 17 -6.17 -19.40 19.02
CA TYR A 17 -6.47 -19.83 20.39
C TYR A 17 -6.42 -21.36 20.45
N TYR A 18 -5.25 -21.91 20.75
CA TYR A 18 -5.15 -23.29 21.23
C TYR A 18 -5.04 -23.29 22.75
N THR A 19 -6.16 -23.59 23.41
CA THR A 19 -6.13 -24.11 24.78
C THR A 19 -5.79 -25.61 24.71
N SER A 20 -4.56 -25.99 25.03
CA SER A 20 -4.28 -27.38 25.39
C SER A 20 -4.35 -27.54 26.91
N THR A 21 -5.39 -28.22 27.38
CA THR A 21 -5.45 -28.78 28.72
C THR A 21 -5.39 -30.30 28.60
N GLY A 22 -4.38 -30.92 29.24
CA GLY A 22 -4.47 -32.34 29.62
C GLY A 22 -3.37 -33.29 29.12
N GLY A 23 -2.24 -33.31 29.82
CA GLY A 23 -1.75 -34.52 30.52
C GLY A 23 -0.98 -35.60 29.76
N ARG A 24 0.25 -35.88 30.23
CA ARG A 24 0.64 -37.24 30.69
C ARG A 24 1.94 -37.21 31.50
N ARG A 25 1.85 -37.74 32.72
CA ARG A 25 2.98 -38.08 33.58
C ARG A 25 3.83 -39.16 32.90
N ARG A 26 5.15 -38.99 32.86
CA ARG A 26 6.10 -40.09 32.72
C ARG A 26 7.05 -40.09 33.93
N SER A 27 6.99 -41.19 34.65
CA SER A 27 7.89 -41.61 35.72
C SER A 27 9.28 -41.93 35.16
N GLY A 28 10.33 -41.45 35.82
CA GLY A 28 11.71 -41.88 35.61
C GLY A 28 12.51 -41.68 36.89
N HIS A 29 12.94 -42.80 37.49
CA HIS A 29 13.79 -42.86 38.68
C HIS A 29 15.14 -42.15 38.48
N ALA A 30 15.63 -41.46 39.52
CA ALA A 30 17.00 -41.60 39.99
C ALA A 30 17.29 -40.86 41.31
N ARG A 31 17.78 -41.65 42.27
CA ARG A 31 18.87 -41.39 43.23
C ARG A 31 18.62 -40.53 44.48
N SER A 32 18.75 -41.26 45.58
CA SER A 32 19.08 -40.85 46.93
C SER A 32 20.31 -39.93 47.02
N SER A 33 20.24 -38.93 47.89
CA SER A 33 21.36 -38.53 48.72
C SER A 33 20.87 -37.90 50.02
N HIS A 34 21.61 -38.19 51.09
CA HIS A 34 21.34 -37.83 52.47
C HIS A 34 21.53 -36.33 52.73
N GLY A 35 20.67 -35.74 53.57
CA GLY A 35 20.88 -34.41 54.13
C GLY A 35 20.14 -34.25 55.45
N ARG A 36 20.89 -34.25 56.56
CA ARG A 36 20.41 -34.15 57.94
C ARG A 36 19.85 -32.75 58.26
N GLY A 37 18.73 -32.74 58.98
CA GLY A 37 18.46 -31.93 60.17
C GLY A 37 18.37 -30.40 60.05
N ARG A 38 17.18 -29.85 60.35
CA ARG A 38 17.01 -28.80 61.38
C ARG A 38 15.53 -28.47 61.65
N SER A 39 15.16 -28.61 62.93
CA SER A 39 14.28 -27.77 63.74
C SER A 39 13.05 -27.11 63.10
N ARG A 40 11.87 -27.65 63.43
CA ARG A 40 10.56 -27.00 63.36
C ARG A 40 10.45 -25.88 64.41
N PRO A 41 9.86 -24.72 64.08
CA PRO A 41 9.10 -23.95 65.05
C PRO A 41 7.62 -24.31 64.95
N ARG A 42 6.98 -24.53 66.11
CA ARG A 42 5.53 -24.50 66.27
C ARG A 42 5.09 -23.05 66.24
N SER A 43 4.24 -22.67 65.31
CA SER A 43 3.36 -21.51 65.43
C SER A 43 1.98 -21.88 64.92
N GLY A 44 1.01 -21.93 65.82
CA GLY A 44 -0.39 -22.10 65.49
C GLY A 44 -0.96 -20.83 64.89
N ALA A 45 -1.57 -20.96 63.72
CA ALA A 45 -2.72 -20.20 63.24
C ALA A 45 -3.26 -21.03 62.07
N GLY A 46 -4.46 -21.58 62.23
CA GLY A 46 -5.05 -22.51 61.28
C GLY A 46 -5.35 -21.87 59.93
N SER A 47 -4.38 -21.88 59.02
CA SER A 47 -4.65 -21.83 57.59
C SER A 47 -5.11 -23.22 57.16
N HIS A 48 -6.35 -23.56 57.47
CA HIS A 48 -6.99 -24.71 56.85
C HIS A 48 -7.18 -24.34 55.39
N GLY A 49 -6.36 -24.89 54.51
CA GLY A 49 -6.59 -24.81 53.07
C GLY A 49 -8.04 -25.22 52.75
N PRO A 50 -8.61 -24.72 51.64
CA PRO A 50 -10.01 -24.91 51.33
C PRO A 50 -10.39 -26.39 51.40
N THR A 51 -11.48 -26.68 52.10
CA THR A 51 -12.02 -28.04 52.22
C THR A 51 -12.34 -28.61 50.83
N ARG A 52 -12.39 -29.94 50.69
CA ARG A 52 -12.74 -30.59 49.41
C ARG A 52 -14.06 -30.07 48.81
N ALA A 53 -15.03 -29.72 49.65
CA ALA A 53 -16.30 -29.12 49.23
C ALA A 53 -16.12 -27.68 48.73
N GLN A 54 -15.33 -26.85 49.41
CA GLN A 54 -14.99 -25.49 48.99
C GLN A 54 -14.18 -25.50 47.68
N LEU A 55 -13.22 -26.41 47.51
CA LEU A 55 -12.48 -26.60 46.26
C LEU A 55 -13.41 -27.00 45.10
N ALA A 56 -14.35 -27.91 45.34
CA ALA A 56 -15.31 -28.32 44.32
C ALA A 56 -16.27 -27.18 43.92
N GLU A 57 -16.66 -26.32 44.87
CA GLU A 57 -17.48 -25.14 44.58
C GLU A 57 -16.70 -24.09 43.79
N LEU A 58 -15.47 -23.77 44.19
CA LEU A 58 -14.58 -22.87 43.43
C LEU A 58 -14.34 -23.37 42.00
N GLN A 59 -14.14 -24.68 41.82
CA GLN A 59 -14.01 -25.28 40.49
C GLN A 59 -15.31 -25.17 39.67
N ARG A 60 -16.48 -25.32 40.29
CA ARG A 60 -17.78 -25.12 39.61
C ARG A 60 -17.97 -23.66 39.19
N GLN A 61 -17.64 -22.72 40.08
CA GLN A 61 -17.70 -21.29 39.79
C GLN A 61 -16.76 -20.91 38.65
N ALA A 62 -15.49 -21.35 38.70
CA ALA A 62 -14.52 -21.11 37.64
C ALA A 62 -14.98 -21.68 36.28
N ARG A 63 -15.56 -22.89 36.27
CA ARG A 63 -16.13 -23.47 35.03
C ARG A 63 -17.32 -22.69 34.51
N ARG A 64 -18.20 -22.19 35.37
CA ARG A 64 -19.33 -21.34 34.98
C ARG A 64 -18.87 -20.01 34.39
N GLN A 65 -17.90 -19.38 35.05
CA GLN A 65 -17.31 -18.14 34.57
C GLN A 65 -16.64 -18.33 33.21
N ALA A 66 -15.80 -19.36 33.06
CA ALA A 66 -15.16 -19.68 31.78
C ALA A 66 -16.19 -19.99 30.68
N ALA A 67 -17.31 -20.64 31.00
CA ALA A 67 -18.39 -20.90 30.05
C ALA A 67 -19.12 -19.62 29.62
N GLU A 68 -19.36 -18.68 30.54
CA GLU A 68 -19.96 -17.38 30.23
C GLU A 68 -19.01 -16.50 29.41
N GLU A 69 -17.71 -16.50 29.73
CA GLU A 69 -16.67 -15.80 28.97
C GLU A 69 -16.56 -16.35 27.54
N ALA A 70 -16.50 -17.67 27.37
CA ALA A 70 -16.48 -18.29 26.05
C ALA A 70 -17.76 -18.03 25.25
N PHE A 71 -18.92 -18.02 25.92
CA PHE A 71 -20.19 -17.65 25.32
C PHE A 71 -20.18 -16.18 24.86
N GLY A 72 -19.73 -15.27 25.72
CA GLY A 72 -19.61 -13.85 25.41
C GLY A 72 -18.67 -13.59 24.23
N ALA A 73 -17.53 -14.28 24.17
CA ALA A 73 -16.60 -14.20 23.05
C ALA A 73 -17.25 -14.67 21.73
N LEU A 74 -18.03 -15.76 21.75
CA LEU A 74 -18.77 -16.21 20.57
C LEU A 74 -19.86 -15.24 20.13
N VAL A 75 -20.56 -14.59 21.06
CA VAL A 75 -21.55 -13.54 20.75
C VAL A 75 -20.88 -12.34 20.09
N ALA A 76 -19.74 -11.90 20.65
CA ALA A 76 -18.98 -10.78 20.09
C ALA A 76 -18.47 -11.12 18.68
N LEU A 77 -17.89 -12.31 18.49
CA LEU A 77 -17.42 -12.78 17.19
C LEU A 77 -18.56 -12.93 16.16
N GLU A 78 -19.70 -13.52 16.54
CA GLU A 78 -20.83 -13.65 15.60
C GLU A 78 -21.43 -12.31 15.22
N ARG A 79 -21.53 -11.36 16.17
CA ARG A 79 -21.90 -9.98 15.86
C ARG A 79 -20.92 -9.37 14.86
N HIS A 80 -19.62 -9.42 15.17
CA HIS A 80 -18.56 -8.92 14.32
C HIS A 80 -18.68 -9.42 12.88
N LEU A 81 -18.73 -10.74 12.69
CA LEU A 81 -18.88 -11.38 11.38
C LEU A 81 -20.17 -10.99 10.63
N THR A 82 -21.23 -10.61 11.35
CA THR A 82 -22.53 -10.30 10.76
C THR A 82 -22.80 -8.81 10.57
N THR A 83 -21.94 -7.93 11.09
CA THR A 83 -22.17 -6.47 11.07
C THR A 83 -21.10 -5.67 10.33
N LEU A 84 -20.09 -6.29 9.70
CA LEU A 84 -19.02 -5.56 8.97
C LEU A 84 -19.59 -4.52 7.98
N HIS A 85 -20.63 -4.87 7.23
CA HIS A 85 -21.26 -3.95 6.26
C HIS A 85 -21.91 -2.71 6.90
N LEU A 86 -22.13 -2.70 8.22
CA LEU A 86 -22.68 -1.56 8.96
C LEU A 86 -21.61 -0.55 9.39
N GLU A 87 -20.32 -0.90 9.25
CA GLU A 87 -19.21 -0.01 9.57
C GLU A 87 -19.28 1.30 8.77
N SER A 88 -18.90 2.41 9.39
CA SER A 88 -18.95 3.73 8.76
C SER A 88 -17.54 4.24 8.49
N PHE A 89 -17.29 4.61 7.25
CA PHE A 89 -16.01 5.13 6.81
C PHE A 89 -16.13 6.64 6.58
N PRO A 90 -15.23 7.47 7.15
CA PRO A 90 -15.27 8.91 6.95
C PRO A 90 -14.96 9.24 5.50
N THR A 91 -15.83 10.03 4.85
CA THR A 91 -15.59 10.47 3.48
C THR A 91 -14.41 11.43 3.43
N THR A 92 -13.44 11.17 2.55
CA THR A 92 -12.34 12.09 2.28
C THR A 92 -12.88 13.40 1.75
N VAL A 93 -12.44 14.50 2.35
CA VAL A 93 -12.79 15.87 1.97
C VAL A 93 -11.52 16.68 1.72
N ALA A 94 -11.67 17.80 1.02
CA ALA A 94 -10.57 18.74 0.82
C ALA A 94 -9.92 19.09 2.18
N PRO A 95 -8.59 19.02 2.30
CA PRO A 95 -7.95 19.33 3.57
C PRO A 95 -8.25 20.78 3.95
N PRO A 96 -8.65 21.08 5.20
CA PRO A 96 -9.00 22.44 5.62
C PRO A 96 -7.76 23.35 5.63
N ASP A 97 -7.96 24.63 5.31
CA ASP A 97 -6.90 25.65 5.44
C ASP A 97 -6.85 26.13 6.90
N LEU A 98 -5.88 25.62 7.66
CA LEU A 98 -5.68 25.98 9.08
C LEU A 98 -4.71 27.16 9.27
N GLY A 99 -4.03 27.58 8.20
CA GLY A 99 -2.95 28.55 8.24
C GLY A 99 -1.65 28.00 8.87
N PRO A 100 -0.54 28.76 8.79
CA PRO A 100 0.71 28.39 9.43
C PRO A 100 0.58 28.42 10.97
N GLU A 101 1.24 27.47 11.64
CA GLU A 101 1.27 27.44 13.10
C GLU A 101 1.91 28.74 13.66
N PRO A 102 1.25 29.42 14.61
CA PRO A 102 1.77 30.65 15.18
C PRO A 102 3.10 30.39 15.91
N VAL A 103 4.05 31.31 15.76
CA VAL A 103 5.32 31.27 16.49
C VAL A 103 5.10 31.64 17.95
N ASP A 104 5.63 30.83 18.88
CA ASP A 104 5.70 31.18 20.29
C ASP A 104 6.89 32.13 20.55
N PRO A 105 6.64 33.41 20.92
CA PRO A 105 7.72 34.36 21.19
C PRO A 105 8.59 33.96 22.38
N ALA A 106 8.05 33.22 23.35
CA ALA A 106 8.82 32.79 24.52
C ALA A 106 9.91 31.77 24.14
N ALA A 107 9.56 30.83 23.25
CA ALA A 107 10.51 29.86 22.70
C ALA A 107 11.63 30.55 21.90
N VAL A 108 11.28 31.53 21.05
CA VAL A 108 12.26 32.30 20.27
C VAL A 108 13.18 33.11 21.18
N LEU A 109 12.63 33.75 22.22
CA LEU A 109 13.43 34.51 23.18
C LEU A 109 14.42 33.60 23.93
N ALA A 110 13.99 32.41 24.34
CA ALA A 110 14.85 31.46 25.03
C ALA A 110 16.05 31.03 24.16
N ASP A 111 15.80 30.78 22.87
CA ASP A 111 16.85 30.43 21.91
C ASP A 111 17.81 31.60 21.65
N LEU A 112 17.31 32.83 21.48
CA LEU A 112 18.14 34.03 21.35
C LEU A 112 18.98 34.28 22.60
N GLU A 113 18.39 34.18 23.80
CA GLU A 113 19.14 34.31 25.06
C GLU A 113 20.22 33.22 25.15
N SER A 114 19.94 31.99 24.75
CA SER A 114 20.94 30.89 24.73
C SER A 114 22.13 31.22 23.81
N ARG A 115 21.85 31.68 22.58
CA ARG A 115 22.87 32.08 21.60
C ARG A 115 23.73 33.24 22.07
N GLU A 116 23.10 34.30 22.60
CA GLU A 116 23.80 35.50 23.10
C GLU A 116 24.59 35.25 24.40
N LEU A 117 24.16 34.29 25.21
CA LEU A 117 24.90 33.87 26.42
C LEU A 117 26.05 32.90 26.11
N GLY A 118 26.14 32.38 24.87
CA GLY A 118 27.18 31.48 24.42
C GLY A 118 28.58 32.09 24.63
N GLY A 119 29.44 31.39 25.36
CA GLY A 119 30.82 31.83 25.64
C GLY A 119 30.99 32.77 26.83
N LEU A 120 29.91 33.20 27.50
CA LEU A 120 30.00 34.03 28.70
C LEU A 120 30.09 33.17 29.98
N GLY A 121 31.11 33.45 30.80
CA GLY A 121 31.29 32.80 32.10
C GLY A 121 30.11 33.07 33.05
N THR A 122 29.82 32.12 33.94
CA THR A 122 28.70 32.21 34.90
C THR A 122 28.79 33.42 35.84
N PHE A 123 29.99 33.95 36.07
CA PHE A 123 30.26 35.10 36.92
C PHE A 123 30.33 36.44 36.16
N ASP A 124 30.20 36.46 34.84
CA ASP A 124 30.12 37.69 34.05
C ASP A 124 28.71 38.30 34.09
N PHE A 125 28.33 38.85 35.24
CA PHE A 125 26.99 39.41 35.44
C PHE A 125 26.69 40.59 34.51
N GLY A 126 27.71 41.38 34.17
CA GLY A 126 27.58 42.53 33.27
C GLY A 126 27.29 42.09 31.84
N GLY A 127 28.17 41.25 31.27
CA GLY A 127 28.02 40.74 29.90
C GLY A 127 26.76 39.91 29.72
N ARG A 128 26.38 39.09 30.71
CA ARG A 128 25.13 38.30 30.66
C ARG A 128 23.88 39.17 30.67
N ARG A 129 23.86 40.28 31.43
CA ARG A 129 22.74 41.23 31.44
C ARG A 129 22.60 41.94 30.09
N GLU A 130 23.72 42.30 29.48
CA GLU A 130 23.73 42.92 28.14
C GLU A 130 23.33 41.94 27.04
N ALA A 131 23.78 40.69 27.10
CA ALA A 131 23.37 39.60 26.22
C ALA A 131 21.84 39.40 26.22
N LYS A 132 21.22 39.29 27.40
CA LYS A 132 19.76 39.20 27.51
C LYS A 132 19.03 40.44 26.98
N ARG A 133 19.59 41.64 27.15
CA ARG A 133 19.02 42.87 26.58
C ARG A 133 19.08 42.86 25.05
N ARG A 134 20.18 42.40 24.45
CA ARG A 134 20.30 42.23 22.99
C ARG A 134 19.31 41.20 22.46
N ALA A 135 19.19 40.05 23.12
CA ALA A 135 18.20 39.02 22.76
C ALA A 135 16.77 39.58 22.76
N ARG A 136 16.37 40.34 23.79
CA ARG A 136 15.05 40.98 23.85
C ARG A 136 14.84 42.05 22.78
N ALA A 137 15.87 42.84 22.47
CA ALA A 137 15.80 43.86 21.43
C ALA A 137 15.64 43.25 20.03
N GLY A 138 16.20 42.05 19.79
CA GLY A 138 16.06 41.31 18.54
C GLY A 138 14.82 40.43 18.44
N LEU A 139 14.02 40.30 19.51
CA LEU A 139 12.93 39.34 19.59
C LEU A 139 11.89 39.53 18.49
N ASP A 140 11.36 40.75 18.33
CA ASP A 140 10.28 41.03 17.37
C ASP A 140 10.72 40.72 15.94
N SER A 141 11.96 41.08 15.58
CA SER A 141 12.54 40.78 14.27
C SER A 141 12.72 39.28 14.06
N ALA A 142 13.13 38.54 15.10
CA ALA A 142 13.32 37.10 15.02
C ALA A 142 11.99 36.34 14.93
N VAL A 143 10.97 36.77 15.70
CA VAL A 143 9.62 36.21 15.62
C VAL A 143 9.02 36.46 14.24
N ALA A 144 9.15 37.67 13.69
CA ALA A 144 8.67 37.98 12.34
C ALA A 144 9.36 37.13 11.26
N ALA A 145 10.69 36.94 11.36
CA ALA A 145 11.43 36.10 10.43
C ALA A 145 11.02 34.62 10.50
N GLU A 146 10.88 34.06 11.72
CA GLU A 146 10.41 32.68 11.89
C GLU A 146 8.96 32.50 11.42
N GLN A 147 8.10 33.48 11.68
CA GLN A 147 6.71 33.45 11.22
C GLN A 147 6.63 33.45 9.68
N ALA A 148 7.47 34.26 9.01
CA ALA A 148 7.57 34.27 7.55
C ALA A 148 8.11 32.94 7.00
N ALA A 149 9.14 32.36 7.64
CA ALA A 149 9.69 31.07 7.24
C ALA A 149 8.65 29.93 7.39
N ARG A 150 7.86 29.94 8.46
CA ARG A 150 6.73 29.00 8.64
C ARG A 150 5.64 29.22 7.62
N ALA A 151 5.30 30.47 7.30
CA ALA A 151 4.31 30.79 6.28
C ALA A 151 4.73 30.25 4.90
N HIS A 152 6.02 30.37 4.53
CA HIS A 152 6.52 29.79 3.28
C HIS A 152 6.44 28.25 3.28
N ARG A 153 6.94 27.58 4.33
CA ARG A 153 6.83 26.11 4.46
C ARG A 153 5.38 25.63 4.42
N TYR A 154 4.48 26.39 5.05
CA TYR A 154 3.05 26.12 5.03
C TYR A 154 2.49 26.22 3.60
N GLN A 155 2.84 27.26 2.85
CA GLN A 155 2.41 27.41 1.46
C GLN A 155 2.92 26.27 0.57
N ASP A 156 4.19 25.87 0.70
CA ASP A 156 4.77 24.76 -0.06
C ASP A 156 4.05 23.44 0.25
N GLN A 157 3.87 23.12 1.54
CA GLN A 157 3.13 21.93 1.96
C GLN A 157 1.68 21.97 1.48
N ARG A 158 1.03 23.13 1.60
CA ARG A 158 -0.36 23.32 1.19
C ARG A 158 -0.54 23.12 -0.31
N ALA A 159 0.41 23.55 -1.13
CA ALA A 159 0.38 23.32 -2.56
C ALA A 159 0.40 21.82 -2.89
N VAL A 160 1.29 21.05 -2.26
CA VAL A 160 1.37 19.59 -2.42
C VAL A 160 0.08 18.88 -1.98
N GLU A 161 -0.46 19.26 -0.81
CA GLU A 161 -1.72 18.70 -0.31
C GLU A 161 -2.91 18.98 -1.25
N LEU A 162 -2.98 20.20 -1.79
CA LEU A 162 -4.04 20.58 -2.73
C LEU A 162 -3.88 19.87 -4.08
N GLU A 163 -2.66 19.70 -4.57
CA GLU A 163 -2.38 18.94 -5.79
C GLU A 163 -2.83 17.49 -5.65
N ALA A 164 -2.45 16.82 -4.55
CA ALA A 164 -2.90 15.46 -4.26
C ALA A 164 -4.43 15.36 -4.13
N TRP A 165 -5.07 16.32 -3.46
CA TRP A 165 -6.53 16.40 -3.38
C TRP A 165 -7.17 16.57 -4.76
N HIS A 166 -6.64 17.43 -5.62
CA HIS A 166 -7.16 17.64 -6.97
C HIS A 166 -7.01 16.40 -7.85
N ALA A 167 -5.88 15.70 -7.76
CA ALA A 167 -5.68 14.43 -8.46
C ALA A 167 -6.73 13.40 -8.03
N LEU A 168 -6.91 13.21 -6.72
CA LEU A 168 -7.91 12.28 -6.17
C LEU A 168 -9.35 12.69 -6.55
N ALA A 169 -9.68 13.98 -6.43
CA ALA A 169 -11.00 14.51 -6.80
C ALA A 169 -11.26 14.48 -8.31
N GLY A 170 -10.20 14.49 -9.12
CA GLY A 170 -10.23 14.29 -10.57
C GLY A 170 -10.33 12.82 -10.99
N ASN A 171 -10.30 11.87 -10.03
CA ASN A 171 -10.16 10.44 -10.27
C ASN A 171 -8.90 10.07 -11.08
N ASP A 172 -7.78 10.77 -10.85
CA ASP A 172 -6.49 10.31 -11.38
C ASP A 172 -6.23 8.87 -10.91
N PRO A 173 -5.98 7.91 -11.82
CA PRO A 173 -5.85 6.50 -11.45
C PRO A 173 -4.78 6.25 -10.39
N GLY A 174 -3.62 6.92 -10.47
CA GLY A 174 -2.54 6.77 -9.50
C GLY A 174 -2.96 7.27 -8.12
N ALA A 175 -3.51 8.48 -8.06
CA ALA A 175 -3.98 9.06 -6.80
C ALA A 175 -5.09 8.25 -6.14
N VAL A 176 -6.02 7.66 -6.93
CA VAL A 176 -7.07 6.77 -6.41
C VAL A 176 -6.47 5.48 -5.85
N LEU A 177 -5.55 4.85 -6.57
CA LEU A 177 -4.91 3.61 -6.13
C LEU A 177 -4.07 3.82 -4.87
N ASP A 178 -3.24 4.87 -4.83
CA ASP A 178 -2.41 5.22 -3.67
C ASP A 178 -3.27 5.48 -2.43
N ALA A 179 -4.39 6.22 -2.59
CA ALA A 179 -5.30 6.50 -1.49
C ALA A 179 -5.98 5.23 -0.95
N LEU A 180 -6.39 4.32 -1.84
CA LEU A 180 -7.02 3.06 -1.46
C LEU A 180 -6.05 2.07 -0.84
N GLU A 181 -4.80 2.03 -1.29
CA GLU A 181 -3.75 1.22 -0.67
C GLU A 181 -3.54 1.61 0.80
N VAL A 182 -3.43 2.91 1.08
CA VAL A 182 -3.31 3.42 2.46
C VAL A 182 -4.56 3.09 3.29
N ALA A 183 -5.75 3.22 2.73
CA ALA A 183 -6.99 2.92 3.45
C ALA A 183 -7.11 1.42 3.78
N PHE A 184 -6.81 0.54 2.83
CA PHE A 184 -6.96 -0.90 3.02
C PHE A 184 -5.84 -1.55 3.85
N ALA A 185 -4.76 -0.82 4.16
CA ALA A 185 -3.65 -1.35 4.95
C ALA A 185 -4.08 -1.88 6.32
N ASP A 186 -5.15 -1.33 6.90
CA ASP A 186 -5.67 -1.71 8.22
C ASP A 186 -6.88 -2.67 8.15
N ASN A 187 -7.26 -3.14 6.96
CA ASN A 187 -8.42 -4.00 6.81
C ASN A 187 -8.21 -5.40 7.39
N GLU A 188 -9.26 -5.94 8.02
CA GLU A 188 -9.22 -7.30 8.59
C GLU A 188 -9.10 -8.41 7.55
N SER A 189 -9.57 -8.15 6.33
CA SER A 189 -9.40 -9.01 5.17
C SER A 189 -8.55 -8.27 4.15
N ASP A 190 -7.47 -8.91 3.69
CA ASP A 190 -6.55 -8.29 2.73
C ASP A 190 -7.35 -7.87 1.48
N ALA A 191 -7.47 -6.57 1.27
CA ALA A 191 -8.12 -5.98 0.11
C ALA A 191 -7.12 -5.09 -0.62
N VAL A 192 -7.18 -5.09 -1.94
CA VAL A 192 -6.29 -4.27 -2.77
C VAL A 192 -7.03 -3.72 -3.98
N ALA A 193 -6.74 -2.47 -4.34
CA ALA A 193 -7.14 -1.90 -5.61
C ALA A 193 -6.06 -2.22 -6.66
N VAL A 194 -6.43 -2.92 -7.73
CA VAL A 194 -5.49 -3.37 -8.77
C VAL A 194 -5.55 -2.50 -10.03
N ASN A 195 -6.66 -1.79 -10.24
CA ASN A 195 -6.85 -0.92 -11.39
C ASN A 195 -7.86 0.19 -11.08
N CYS A 196 -7.73 1.33 -11.73
CA CYS A 196 -8.72 2.39 -11.77
C CYS A 196 -8.86 2.90 -13.21
N GLU A 197 -9.99 2.61 -13.83
CA GLU A 197 -10.24 2.94 -15.24
C GLU A 197 -11.28 4.06 -15.36
N GLN A 198 -11.05 5.00 -16.28
CA GLN A 198 -12.03 6.01 -16.61
C GLN A 198 -13.02 5.47 -17.65
N THR A 199 -14.29 5.31 -17.26
CA THR A 199 -15.37 4.89 -18.16
C THR A 199 -16.33 6.04 -18.47
N ASP A 200 -17.23 5.85 -19.43
CA ASP A 200 -18.32 6.81 -19.74
C ASP A 200 -19.23 7.08 -18.52
N ALA A 201 -19.36 6.12 -17.61
CA ALA A 201 -20.15 6.24 -16.40
C ALA A 201 -19.39 6.87 -15.22
N GLY A 202 -18.11 7.22 -15.42
CA GLY A 202 -17.18 7.70 -14.39
C GLY A 202 -16.07 6.68 -14.09
N ALA A 203 -15.21 7.02 -13.13
CA ALA A 203 -14.09 6.14 -12.76
C ALA A 203 -14.59 4.86 -12.07
N LEU A 204 -14.09 3.71 -12.53
CA LEU A 204 -14.39 2.38 -12.03
C LEU A 204 -13.11 1.77 -11.45
N VAL A 205 -13.15 1.42 -10.16
CA VAL A 205 -12.02 0.74 -9.50
C VAL A 205 -12.21 -0.77 -9.54
N SER A 206 -11.15 -1.52 -9.79
CA SER A 206 -11.12 -2.99 -9.65
C SER A 206 -10.47 -3.37 -8.33
N LEU A 207 -11.20 -4.10 -7.49
CA LEU A 207 -10.82 -4.53 -6.16
C LEU A 207 -10.67 -6.04 -6.10
N VAL A 208 -9.61 -6.50 -5.45
CA VAL A 208 -9.44 -7.91 -5.06
C VAL A 208 -9.57 -8.00 -3.55
N VAL A 209 -10.46 -8.87 -3.07
CA VAL A 209 -10.68 -9.12 -1.65
C VAL A 209 -10.32 -10.56 -1.34
N LEU A 210 -9.36 -10.76 -0.44
CA LEU A 210 -8.95 -12.07 0.02
C LEU A 210 -9.73 -12.47 1.27
N VAL A 211 -10.38 -13.63 1.22
CA VAL A 211 -11.14 -14.18 2.34
C VAL A 211 -10.58 -15.53 2.77
N GLN A 212 -10.63 -15.83 4.07
CA GLN A 212 -10.25 -17.13 4.59
C GLN A 212 -11.27 -18.22 4.21
N ALA A 213 -10.87 -19.48 4.31
CA ALA A 213 -11.76 -20.61 4.12
C ALA A 213 -12.81 -20.75 5.24
N VAL A 214 -13.86 -21.52 4.97
CA VAL A 214 -15.03 -21.68 5.86
C VAL A 214 -14.68 -22.30 7.22
N ASP A 215 -13.59 -23.05 7.29
CA ASP A 215 -13.07 -23.70 8.50
C ASP A 215 -12.43 -22.70 9.49
N ALA A 216 -12.09 -21.50 9.04
CA ALA A 216 -11.67 -20.40 9.91
C ALA A 216 -12.83 -19.85 10.77
N LEU A 217 -14.08 -20.13 10.39
CA LEU A 217 -15.26 -19.69 11.15
C LEU A 217 -15.54 -20.56 12.38
N PRO A 218 -16.15 -20.00 13.44
CA PRO A 218 -16.45 -20.77 14.63
C PRO A 218 -17.39 -21.95 14.33
N GLU A 219 -17.00 -23.16 14.76
CA GLU A 219 -17.86 -24.35 14.62
C GLU A 219 -19.06 -24.35 15.59
N ARG A 220 -19.02 -23.55 16.67
CA ARG A 220 -20.04 -23.53 17.73
C ARG A 220 -20.74 -22.19 17.80
N LYS A 221 -22.06 -22.21 17.98
CA LYS A 221 -22.89 -21.00 18.10
C LYS A 221 -23.29 -20.70 19.54
N PRO A 222 -23.37 -19.43 19.96
CA PRO A 222 -23.90 -19.05 21.26
C PRO A 222 -25.42 -19.20 21.26
N VAL A 223 -25.95 -20.09 22.12
CA VAL A 223 -27.38 -20.23 22.36
C VAL A 223 -27.66 -20.17 23.86
N ARG A 224 -28.60 -19.34 24.30
CA ARG A 224 -29.10 -19.42 25.68
C ARG A 224 -30.20 -20.49 25.76
N SER A 225 -30.07 -21.41 26.71
CA SER A 225 -31.13 -22.38 27.00
C SER A 225 -32.39 -21.69 27.54
N ALA A 226 -33.52 -22.39 27.59
CA ALA A 226 -34.76 -21.87 28.19
C ALA A 226 -34.58 -21.42 29.65
N ALA A 227 -33.62 -22.00 30.37
CA ALA A 227 -33.27 -21.62 31.75
C ALA A 227 -32.26 -20.46 31.84
N GLY A 228 -31.91 -19.82 30.71
CA GLY A 228 -30.96 -18.69 30.63
C GLY A 228 -29.48 -19.08 30.65
N ALA A 229 -29.15 -20.36 30.91
CA ALA A 229 -27.78 -20.83 30.95
C ALA A 229 -27.09 -20.77 29.56
N PRO A 230 -25.81 -20.37 29.48
CA PRO A 230 -25.06 -20.31 28.23
C PRO A 230 -24.80 -21.72 27.69
N THR A 231 -25.05 -21.92 26.40
CA THR A 231 -24.74 -23.17 25.70
C THR A 231 -24.05 -22.88 24.38
N THR A 232 -23.21 -23.81 23.92
CA THR A 232 -22.42 -23.66 22.68
C THR A 232 -22.56 -24.90 21.79
N PRO A 233 -23.77 -25.22 21.29
CA PRO A 233 -23.97 -26.35 20.38
C PRO A 233 -23.15 -26.20 19.10
N LYS A 234 -22.78 -27.33 18.50
CA LYS A 234 -22.13 -27.36 17.18
C LYS A 234 -23.10 -26.86 16.11
N ARG A 235 -22.62 -26.00 15.21
CA ARG A 235 -23.35 -25.55 14.02
C ARG A 235 -23.52 -26.72 13.06
N THR A 236 -24.68 -26.79 12.41
CA THR A 236 -24.87 -27.67 11.26
C THR A 236 -24.03 -27.17 10.07
N LYS A 237 -23.74 -28.05 9.10
CA LYS A 237 -22.99 -27.66 7.88
C LYS A 237 -23.66 -26.49 7.16
N LYS A 238 -25.01 -26.50 7.08
CA LYS A 238 -25.79 -25.43 6.47
C LYS A 238 -25.64 -24.09 7.20
N GLU A 239 -25.78 -24.07 8.52
CA GLU A 239 -25.62 -22.85 9.33
C GLU A 239 -24.23 -22.24 9.20
N LEU A 240 -23.19 -23.07 9.13
CA LEU A 240 -21.82 -22.61 8.94
C LEU A 240 -21.64 -21.94 7.56
N HIS A 241 -22.15 -22.53 6.48
CA HIS A 241 -22.07 -21.93 5.15
C HIS A 241 -22.98 -20.70 4.98
N ASP A 242 -24.13 -20.65 5.64
CA ASP A 242 -25.00 -19.47 5.65
C ASP A 242 -24.30 -18.32 6.40
N LEU A 243 -23.62 -18.58 7.53
CA LEU A 243 -22.77 -17.58 8.22
C LEU A 243 -21.59 -17.14 7.35
N TYR A 244 -20.93 -18.07 6.66
CA TYR A 244 -19.83 -17.78 5.75
C TYR A 244 -20.24 -16.87 4.60
N ALA A 245 -21.39 -17.15 3.97
CA ALA A 245 -21.93 -16.29 2.91
C ALA A 245 -22.23 -14.88 3.43
N TRP A 246 -22.79 -14.76 4.63
CA TRP A 246 -23.09 -13.48 5.25
C TRP A 246 -21.83 -12.68 5.56
N TRP A 247 -20.82 -13.32 6.16
CA TRP A 247 -19.55 -12.68 6.47
C TRP A 247 -18.82 -12.24 5.20
N LEU A 248 -18.72 -13.11 4.19
CA LEU A 248 -18.12 -12.78 2.89
C LEU A 248 -18.82 -11.57 2.27
N ALA A 249 -20.15 -11.59 2.22
CA ALA A 249 -20.92 -10.50 1.64
C ALA A 249 -20.78 -9.20 2.44
N SER A 250 -20.74 -9.30 3.77
CA SER A 250 -20.55 -8.15 4.64
C SER A 250 -19.16 -7.52 4.47
N THR A 251 -18.13 -8.36 4.31
CA THR A 251 -16.75 -7.94 4.05
C THR A 251 -16.66 -7.19 2.72
N VAL A 252 -17.20 -7.77 1.64
CA VAL A 252 -17.22 -7.11 0.32
C VAL A 252 -17.90 -5.75 0.38
N LEU A 253 -19.07 -5.66 1.01
CA LEU A 253 -19.80 -4.40 1.10
C LEU A 253 -19.08 -3.37 1.98
N ALA A 254 -18.40 -3.79 3.04
CA ALA A 254 -17.57 -2.91 3.86
C ALA A 254 -16.41 -2.33 3.03
N THR A 255 -15.66 -3.18 2.32
CA THR A 255 -14.55 -2.76 1.45
C THR A 255 -15.01 -1.80 0.34
N VAL A 256 -16.16 -2.06 -0.29
CA VAL A 256 -16.72 -1.15 -1.30
C VAL A 256 -17.13 0.20 -0.69
N LYS A 257 -17.73 0.20 0.50
CA LYS A 257 -18.09 1.44 1.20
C LYS A 257 -16.87 2.27 1.55
N GLU A 258 -15.83 1.62 2.04
CA GLU A 258 -14.56 2.26 2.34
C GLU A 258 -13.94 2.86 1.07
N ALA A 259 -13.89 2.10 -0.02
CA ALA A 259 -13.40 2.60 -1.30
C ALA A 259 -14.14 3.87 -1.74
N PHE A 260 -15.46 3.88 -1.57
CA PHE A 260 -16.29 5.03 -1.89
C PHE A 260 -16.12 6.22 -0.94
N ALA A 261 -15.79 5.98 0.32
CA ALA A 261 -15.47 7.03 1.28
C ALA A 261 -14.11 7.67 0.97
N VAL A 262 -13.11 6.83 0.66
CA VAL A 262 -11.72 7.23 0.42
C VAL A 262 -11.57 8.01 -0.89
N ALA A 263 -12.14 7.50 -1.98
CA ALA A 263 -12.12 8.14 -3.28
C ALA A 263 -13.54 8.66 -3.61
N PRO A 264 -13.92 9.88 -3.21
CA PRO A 264 -15.33 10.31 -3.19
C PRO A 264 -15.99 10.47 -4.57
N ARG A 265 -15.19 10.48 -5.64
CA ARG A 265 -15.64 10.76 -7.01
C ARG A 265 -15.67 9.54 -7.93
N ILE A 266 -15.22 8.36 -7.48
CA ILE A 266 -15.36 7.13 -8.26
C ILE A 266 -16.82 6.73 -8.37
N ALA A 267 -17.23 6.27 -9.55
CA ALA A 267 -18.62 5.94 -9.86
C ALA A 267 -19.00 4.52 -9.44
N GLY A 268 -18.05 3.58 -9.45
CA GLY A 268 -18.30 2.19 -9.10
C GLY A 268 -17.05 1.42 -8.70
N ALA A 269 -17.26 0.20 -8.22
CA ALA A 269 -16.24 -0.77 -7.90
C ALA A 269 -16.59 -2.13 -8.52
N GLN A 270 -15.67 -2.72 -9.27
CA GLN A 270 -15.69 -4.13 -9.68
C GLN A 270 -14.93 -4.92 -8.62
N VAL A 271 -15.53 -5.98 -8.07
CA VAL A 271 -14.93 -6.77 -6.99
C VAL A 271 -14.71 -8.19 -7.45
N LEU A 272 -13.50 -8.71 -7.21
CA LEU A 272 -13.16 -10.13 -7.26
C LEU A 272 -12.86 -10.62 -5.84
N VAL A 273 -13.52 -11.67 -5.39
CA VAL A 273 -13.21 -12.32 -4.10
C VAL A 273 -12.43 -13.60 -4.36
N VAL A 274 -11.26 -13.68 -3.74
CA VAL A 274 -10.39 -14.85 -3.77
C VAL A 274 -10.42 -15.49 -2.38
N ARG A 275 -10.79 -16.76 -2.31
CA ARG A 275 -10.73 -17.55 -1.09
C ARG A 275 -9.36 -18.19 -0.95
N ARG A 276 -8.74 -17.99 0.21
CA ARG A 276 -7.53 -18.67 0.65
C ARG A 276 -7.89 -19.93 1.43
N ASP A 277 -7.49 -21.08 0.90
CA ASP A 277 -7.65 -22.38 1.54
C ASP A 277 -6.27 -22.96 1.88
N THR A 278 -5.81 -22.69 3.10
CA THR A 278 -4.52 -23.18 3.57
C THR A 278 -4.48 -24.68 3.81
N ALA A 279 -5.64 -25.35 3.83
CA ALA A 279 -5.75 -26.79 3.97
C ALA A 279 -5.79 -27.52 2.61
N ALA A 280 -5.81 -26.78 1.50
CA ALA A 280 -5.80 -27.34 0.16
C ALA A 280 -4.53 -28.19 -0.06
N SER A 281 -4.73 -29.45 -0.45
CA SER A 281 -3.63 -30.38 -0.75
C SER A 281 -2.89 -30.05 -2.06
N ASP A 282 -3.51 -29.25 -2.93
CA ASP A 282 -2.95 -28.79 -4.20
C ASP A 282 -2.67 -27.28 -4.09
N PRO A 283 -1.40 -26.84 -4.23
CA PRO A 283 -1.02 -25.43 -4.23
C PRO A 283 -1.81 -24.58 -5.25
N ALA A 284 -2.24 -25.16 -6.38
CA ALA A 284 -3.04 -24.46 -7.37
C ALA A 284 -4.46 -24.10 -6.85
N ASN A 285 -4.95 -24.80 -5.82
CA ASN A 285 -6.26 -24.56 -5.20
C ASN A 285 -6.17 -23.75 -3.90
N TYR A 286 -4.96 -23.38 -3.48
CA TYR A 286 -4.70 -22.56 -2.31
C TYR A 286 -5.42 -21.19 -2.39
N LEU A 287 -5.51 -20.64 -3.60
CA LEU A 287 -6.24 -19.41 -3.89
C LEU A 287 -7.27 -19.69 -4.98
N THR A 288 -8.54 -19.46 -4.66
CA THR A 288 -9.65 -19.79 -5.54
C THR A 288 -10.61 -18.63 -5.66
N ALA A 289 -10.88 -18.15 -6.87
CA ALA A 289 -11.94 -17.16 -7.10
C ALA A 289 -13.32 -17.74 -6.73
N VAL A 290 -14.07 -17.04 -5.89
CA VAL A 290 -15.39 -17.48 -5.39
C VAL A 290 -16.53 -16.52 -5.68
N TYR A 291 -16.22 -15.24 -5.93
CA TYR A 291 -17.21 -14.24 -6.30
C TYR A 291 -16.63 -13.19 -7.25
N THR A 292 -17.42 -12.70 -8.19
CA THR A 292 -17.18 -11.44 -8.91
C THR A 292 -18.47 -10.65 -9.00
N GLY A 293 -18.42 -9.32 -9.00
CA GLY A 293 -19.58 -8.47 -9.19
C GLY A 293 -19.25 -6.97 -9.16
N ARG A 294 -20.17 -6.16 -9.70
CA ARG A 294 -20.03 -4.70 -9.78
C ARG A 294 -20.96 -4.01 -8.79
N PHE A 295 -20.47 -2.93 -8.19
CA PHE A 295 -21.22 -2.07 -7.28
C PHE A 295 -21.14 -0.62 -7.75
N ASP A 296 -22.28 0.03 -7.96
CA ASP A 296 -22.33 1.43 -8.35
C ASP A 296 -22.64 2.32 -7.14
N ARG A 297 -21.88 3.41 -6.98
CA ARG A 297 -22.07 4.37 -5.88
C ARG A 297 -23.50 4.88 -5.80
N ALA A 298 -24.08 5.24 -6.94
CA ALA A 298 -25.43 5.81 -7.02
C ALA A 298 -26.52 4.87 -6.51
N ARG A 299 -26.29 3.55 -6.53
CA ARG A 299 -27.20 2.54 -5.96
C ARG A 299 -26.99 2.43 -4.44
N LEU A 300 -25.74 2.30 -4.01
CA LEU A 300 -25.40 2.09 -2.60
C LEU A 300 -25.77 3.28 -1.70
N THR A 301 -25.67 4.52 -2.20
CA THR A 301 -26.05 5.72 -1.43
C THR A 301 -27.54 5.80 -1.09
N ARG A 302 -28.38 4.98 -1.75
CA ARG A 302 -29.83 4.93 -1.51
C ARG A 302 -30.24 3.84 -0.51
N TRP A 303 -29.30 3.02 -0.06
CA TRP A 303 -29.60 1.90 0.83
C TRP A 303 -29.84 2.36 2.27
N ASP A 304 -30.85 1.76 2.90
CA ASP A 304 -30.94 1.72 4.36
C ASP A 304 -30.10 0.54 4.85
N TRP A 305 -28.82 0.80 5.15
CA TRP A 305 -27.84 -0.21 5.54
C TRP A 305 -28.31 -1.10 6.71
N THR A 306 -29.16 -0.59 7.60
CA THR A 306 -29.66 -1.37 8.75
C THR A 306 -30.65 -2.46 8.36
N ARG A 307 -31.18 -2.42 7.14
CA ARG A 307 -32.17 -3.35 6.59
C ARG A 307 -31.65 -4.16 5.40
N VAL A 308 -30.40 -3.95 5.00
CA VAL A 308 -29.77 -4.66 3.89
C VAL A 308 -29.51 -6.10 4.31
N ASP A 309 -29.95 -7.05 3.47
CA ASP A 309 -29.40 -8.41 3.49
C ASP A 309 -28.18 -8.42 2.57
N PRO A 310 -26.95 -8.51 3.12
CA PRO A 310 -25.74 -8.40 2.33
C PRO A 310 -25.62 -9.52 1.30
N VAL A 311 -26.12 -10.73 1.60
CA VAL A 311 -26.02 -11.88 0.69
C VAL A 311 -26.92 -11.70 -0.52
N GLU A 312 -28.16 -11.22 -0.30
CA GLU A 312 -29.07 -10.93 -1.39
C GLU A 312 -28.56 -9.79 -2.29
N GLU A 313 -27.98 -8.74 -1.70
CA GLU A 313 -27.43 -7.65 -2.50
C GLU A 313 -26.19 -8.07 -3.29
N LEU A 314 -25.33 -8.92 -2.71
CA LEU A 314 -24.20 -9.51 -3.42
C LEU A 314 -24.64 -10.32 -4.66
N LEU A 315 -25.73 -11.09 -4.52
CA LEU A 315 -26.32 -11.90 -5.59
C LEU A 315 -27.00 -11.04 -6.67
N ARG A 316 -27.48 -9.84 -6.33
CA ARG A 316 -28.18 -8.91 -7.24
C ARG A 316 -27.27 -7.82 -7.80
N ALA A 317 -25.99 -7.82 -7.48
CA ALA A 317 -25.03 -6.91 -8.09
C ALA A 317 -24.96 -7.17 -9.61
N PRO A 318 -24.83 -6.13 -10.45
CA PRO A 318 -24.53 -6.31 -11.86
C PRO A 318 -23.29 -7.20 -12.05
N SER A 319 -23.32 -8.08 -13.05
CA SER A 319 -22.26 -9.06 -13.32
C SER A 319 -21.90 -9.97 -12.14
N ALA A 320 -22.82 -10.12 -11.16
CA ALA A 320 -22.60 -10.97 -10.01
C ALA A 320 -22.55 -12.45 -10.41
N HIS A 321 -21.43 -13.10 -10.07
CA HIS A 321 -21.29 -14.54 -10.15
C HIS A 321 -20.94 -15.07 -8.76
N LEU A 322 -21.87 -15.79 -8.13
CA LEU A 322 -21.67 -16.54 -6.90
C LEU A 322 -22.33 -17.91 -7.04
N GLN A 323 -21.56 -18.99 -6.91
CA GLN A 323 -22.12 -20.34 -6.98
C GLN A 323 -22.34 -20.92 -5.58
N ARG A 324 -23.59 -21.24 -5.23
CA ARG A 324 -23.95 -21.93 -3.98
C ARG A 324 -24.47 -23.33 -4.28
N LYS A 325 -23.71 -24.38 -3.94
CA LYS A 325 -24.00 -25.77 -4.32
C LYS A 325 -24.59 -26.60 -3.18
N GLY A 326 -25.44 -27.56 -3.55
CA GLY A 326 -26.02 -28.57 -2.66
C GLY A 326 -27.01 -28.02 -1.62
N ALA A 327 -27.54 -28.92 -0.79
CA ALA A 327 -28.50 -28.57 0.27
C ALA A 327 -27.89 -27.67 1.36
N SER A 328 -26.57 -27.76 1.58
CA SER A 328 -25.84 -26.91 2.52
C SER A 328 -25.51 -25.52 1.98
N ARG A 329 -25.76 -25.25 0.69
CA ARG A 329 -25.50 -23.96 0.01
C ARG A 329 -24.05 -23.50 0.13
N GLU A 330 -23.14 -24.45 -0.04
CA GLU A 330 -21.69 -24.22 0.03
C GLU A 330 -21.22 -23.33 -1.12
N ILE A 331 -20.39 -22.33 -0.83
CA ILE A 331 -19.82 -21.44 -1.85
C ILE A 331 -18.74 -22.19 -2.62
N ALA A 332 -19.00 -22.41 -3.91
CA ALA A 332 -18.12 -23.11 -4.83
C ALA A 332 -17.19 -22.14 -5.57
N ALA A 333 -16.09 -22.68 -6.08
CA ALA A 333 -15.20 -21.98 -6.99
C ALA A 333 -15.96 -21.49 -8.24
N LEU A 334 -15.57 -20.31 -8.73
CA LEU A 334 -16.04 -19.82 -10.02
C LEU A 334 -15.45 -20.63 -11.17
N GLY A 335 -16.27 -20.88 -12.18
CA GLY A 335 -15.77 -21.38 -13.46
C GLY A 335 -15.18 -20.22 -14.25
N LEU A 336 -13.86 -20.21 -14.44
CA LEU A 336 -13.16 -19.10 -15.09
C LEU A 336 -12.97 -19.28 -16.60
N ARG A 337 -13.66 -20.27 -17.21
CA ARG A 337 -13.47 -20.60 -18.63
C ARG A 337 -13.84 -19.44 -19.56
N ASP A 338 -14.87 -18.70 -19.20
CA ASP A 338 -15.40 -17.59 -19.99
C ASP A 338 -14.94 -16.22 -19.43
N GLU A 339 -13.99 -16.23 -18.48
CA GLU A 339 -13.52 -15.04 -17.75
C GLU A 339 -11.96 -14.99 -17.76
N PRO A 340 -11.35 -14.77 -18.94
CA PRO A 340 -9.89 -14.85 -19.11
C PRO A 340 -9.13 -13.83 -18.26
N ASP A 341 -9.67 -12.61 -18.09
CA ASP A 341 -9.03 -11.56 -17.31
C ASP A 341 -8.98 -11.90 -15.82
N ILE A 342 -10.06 -12.51 -15.29
CA ILE A 342 -10.11 -13.01 -13.91
C ILE A 342 -9.14 -14.18 -13.73
N ALA A 343 -9.03 -15.05 -14.73
CA ALA A 343 -8.08 -16.16 -14.71
C ALA A 343 -6.62 -15.67 -14.71
N ALA A 344 -6.30 -14.65 -15.53
CA ALA A 344 -5.00 -14.00 -15.55
C ALA A 344 -4.69 -13.35 -14.21
N LEU A 345 -5.63 -12.56 -13.65
CA LEU A 345 -5.48 -11.94 -12.33
C LEU A 345 -5.19 -12.97 -11.24
N LEU A 346 -5.96 -14.06 -11.22
CA LEU A 346 -5.81 -15.11 -10.23
C LEU A 346 -4.46 -15.82 -10.35
N THR A 347 -3.90 -15.92 -11.56
CA THR A 347 -2.57 -16.48 -11.81
C THR A 347 -1.50 -15.56 -11.22
N VAL A 348 -1.55 -14.26 -11.51
CA VAL A 348 -0.64 -13.26 -10.93
C VAL A 348 -0.67 -13.29 -9.39
N ILE A 349 -1.87 -13.35 -8.80
CA ILE A 349 -2.01 -13.43 -7.34
C ILE A 349 -1.37 -14.72 -6.79
N ARG A 350 -1.59 -15.86 -7.45
CA ARG A 350 -1.00 -17.14 -7.03
C ARG A 350 0.52 -17.11 -7.11
N ASP A 351 1.07 -16.54 -8.17
CA ASP A 351 2.51 -16.46 -8.38
C ASP A 351 3.18 -15.61 -7.30
N ALA A 352 2.63 -14.43 -6.99
CA ALA A 352 3.14 -13.58 -5.91
C ALA A 352 3.12 -14.30 -4.54
N TYR A 353 2.01 -14.95 -4.20
CA TYR A 353 1.91 -15.73 -2.96
C TYR A 353 2.89 -16.91 -2.91
N SER A 354 3.17 -17.53 -4.06
CA SER A 354 4.18 -18.60 -4.16
C SER A 354 5.61 -18.09 -3.90
N GLN A 355 5.87 -16.82 -4.21
CA GLN A 355 7.13 -16.12 -3.96
C GLN A 355 7.23 -15.53 -2.55
N GLY A 356 6.21 -15.73 -1.70
CA GLY A 356 6.16 -15.19 -0.34
C GLY A 356 5.75 -13.72 -0.27
N GLN A 357 5.23 -13.16 -1.36
CA GLN A 357 4.66 -11.82 -1.40
C GLN A 357 3.21 -11.83 -0.87
N SER A 358 2.74 -10.65 -0.51
CA SER A 358 1.40 -10.38 0.01
C SER A 358 0.48 -9.79 -1.07
N LEU A 359 -0.83 -9.72 -0.80
CA LEU A 359 -1.78 -9.12 -1.75
C LEU A 359 -1.53 -7.62 -1.97
N SER A 360 -1.03 -6.91 -0.97
CA SER A 360 -0.65 -5.49 -1.06
C SER A 360 0.54 -5.26 -1.99
N ASP A 361 1.45 -6.23 -2.13
CA ASP A 361 2.58 -6.13 -3.07
C ASP A 361 2.11 -6.14 -4.55
N LEU A 362 0.84 -6.48 -4.79
CA LEU A 362 0.18 -6.48 -6.10
C LEU A 362 -0.66 -5.21 -6.36
N ALA A 363 -0.67 -4.24 -5.44
CA ALA A 363 -1.40 -2.99 -5.60
C ALA A 363 -0.98 -2.27 -6.90
N GLY A 364 -1.98 -1.86 -7.69
CA GLY A 364 -1.74 -1.24 -9.00
C GLY A 364 -1.16 -2.16 -10.08
N THR A 365 -1.16 -3.49 -9.89
CA THR A 365 -0.82 -4.46 -10.96
C THR A 365 -2.11 -4.96 -11.62
N PRO A 366 -2.52 -4.45 -12.79
CA PRO A 366 -3.72 -4.95 -13.47
C PRO A 366 -3.53 -6.40 -13.95
N PRO A 367 -4.62 -7.18 -14.10
CA PRO A 367 -4.54 -8.40 -14.88
C PRO A 367 -4.15 -8.08 -16.32
N GLU A 368 -3.14 -8.80 -16.80
CA GLU A 368 -2.72 -8.76 -18.19
C GLU A 368 -3.93 -9.14 -19.08
N PRO A 369 -4.31 -8.34 -20.09
CA PRO A 369 -5.29 -8.78 -21.08
C PRO A 369 -4.74 -10.03 -21.80
N PRO A 370 -5.58 -10.97 -22.24
CA PRO A 370 -5.09 -12.12 -22.98
C PRO A 370 -4.52 -11.63 -24.31
N ALA A 371 -3.21 -11.47 -24.39
CA ALA A 371 -2.52 -11.07 -25.59
C ALA A 371 -1.38 -12.04 -25.90
N GLY A 372 -1.30 -12.41 -27.17
CA GLY A 372 -0.40 -13.41 -27.69
C GLY A 372 1.06 -13.11 -27.42
N THR A 373 1.78 -14.21 -27.20
CA THR A 373 3.25 -14.32 -27.15
C THR A 373 3.91 -13.52 -26.02
N PRO A 374 4.31 -14.17 -24.91
CA PRO A 374 5.05 -13.47 -23.86
C PRO A 374 6.40 -12.98 -24.41
N PRO A 375 6.84 -11.75 -24.13
CA PRO A 375 8.20 -11.36 -24.41
C PRO A 375 9.16 -12.11 -23.47
N PRO A 376 10.34 -12.51 -23.96
CA PRO A 376 11.36 -13.10 -23.11
C PRO A 376 11.87 -12.01 -22.14
N ASP A 377 12.36 -12.42 -20.97
CA ASP A 377 13.13 -11.58 -20.04
C ASP A 377 12.36 -11.02 -18.82
N GLY A 378 11.71 -11.90 -18.05
CA GLY A 378 11.83 -12.08 -16.58
C GLY A 378 11.70 -10.93 -15.56
N GLY A 379 11.62 -9.66 -15.96
CA GLY A 379 11.53 -8.51 -15.04
C GLY A 379 10.09 -8.14 -14.65
N VAL A 380 9.94 -7.34 -13.60
CA VAL A 380 8.62 -6.86 -13.15
C VAL A 380 8.02 -5.93 -14.18
N VAL A 381 6.84 -6.24 -14.70
CA VAL A 381 6.13 -5.34 -15.60
C VAL A 381 5.46 -4.24 -14.77
N LEU A 382 5.87 -2.99 -15.01
CA LEU A 382 5.34 -1.80 -14.37
C LEU A 382 4.21 -1.20 -15.21
N VAL A 383 3.27 -0.55 -14.52
CA VAL A 383 2.29 0.35 -15.12
C VAL A 383 2.60 1.79 -14.74
N ARG A 384 1.96 2.73 -15.44
CA ARG A 384 2.13 4.16 -15.17
C ARG A 384 1.83 4.48 -13.69
N GLY A 385 2.75 5.17 -13.02
CA GLY A 385 2.71 5.49 -11.59
C GLY A 385 3.43 4.49 -10.69
N ALA A 386 3.54 3.21 -11.10
CA ALA A 386 4.14 2.15 -10.29
C ALA A 386 5.64 2.38 -10.07
N ASN A 387 6.16 1.87 -8.97
CA ASN A 387 7.58 1.97 -8.64
C ASN A 387 8.14 0.68 -8.02
N THR A 388 9.41 0.39 -8.27
CA THR A 388 10.11 -0.80 -7.79
C THR A 388 11.50 -0.43 -7.27
N PRO A 389 12.03 -1.08 -6.21
CA PRO A 389 13.42 -0.86 -5.81
C PRO A 389 14.39 -1.23 -6.93
N LEU A 390 15.46 -0.46 -7.08
CA LEU A 390 16.58 -0.86 -7.93
C LEU A 390 17.65 -1.55 -7.10
N PRO A 391 18.35 -2.56 -7.67
CA PRO A 391 19.48 -3.17 -7.01
C PRO A 391 20.61 -2.16 -6.82
N HIS A 392 21.49 -2.43 -5.86
CA HIS A 392 22.65 -1.60 -5.57
C HIS A 392 23.80 -1.89 -6.56
N ALA A 393 23.51 -1.79 -7.86
CA ALA A 393 24.38 -2.13 -8.99
C ALA A 393 24.15 -1.16 -10.17
N PRO A 394 25.06 -1.11 -11.16
CA PRO A 394 24.80 -0.39 -12.41
C PRO A 394 23.58 -0.95 -13.13
N VAL A 395 22.77 -0.05 -13.70
CA VAL A 395 21.59 -0.39 -14.48
C VAL A 395 21.70 0.16 -15.90
N GLN A 396 21.04 -0.51 -16.84
CA GLN A 396 20.84 -0.02 -18.19
C GLN A 396 19.34 0.19 -18.41
N VAL A 397 18.97 1.40 -18.80
CA VAL A 397 17.63 1.74 -19.27
C VAL A 397 17.64 1.65 -20.79
N VAL A 398 16.84 0.74 -21.32
CA VAL A 398 16.66 0.49 -22.75
C VAL A 398 15.27 0.97 -23.13
N VAL A 399 15.15 1.86 -24.09
CA VAL A 399 13.85 2.20 -24.69
C VAL A 399 13.79 1.56 -26.06
N ALA A 400 12.71 0.83 -26.34
CA ALA A 400 12.50 0.12 -27.60
C ALA A 400 11.16 0.54 -28.20
N TRP A 401 11.11 0.64 -29.53
CA TRP A 401 9.89 0.93 -30.29
C TRP A 401 10.04 0.44 -31.73
N ASP A 402 8.93 0.33 -32.47
CA ASP A 402 8.96 0.19 -33.92
C ASP A 402 9.17 1.56 -34.58
N GLY A 403 10.25 1.69 -35.33
CA GLY A 403 10.72 2.94 -35.89
C GLY A 403 9.80 3.56 -36.94
N GLY A 404 8.97 2.76 -37.62
CA GLY A 404 7.98 3.18 -38.63
C GLY A 404 7.95 4.69 -38.98
N ALA A 405 7.01 5.43 -38.39
CA ALA A 405 6.87 6.87 -38.56
C ALA A 405 7.58 7.70 -37.47
N ALA A 406 8.12 7.06 -36.43
CA ALA A 406 8.80 7.68 -35.29
C ALA A 406 10.30 7.36 -35.28
N ASP A 407 10.93 7.35 -36.46
CA ASP A 407 12.36 7.08 -36.61
C ASP A 407 13.20 8.25 -36.06
N ASP A 408 12.58 9.40 -35.81
CA ASP A 408 13.18 10.59 -35.19
C ASP A 408 13.04 10.63 -33.65
N LEU A 409 12.58 9.55 -33.01
CA LEU A 409 12.49 9.45 -31.56
C LEU A 409 13.89 9.30 -30.93
N ASP A 410 14.18 10.17 -29.97
CA ASP A 410 15.42 10.18 -29.19
C ASP A 410 15.16 10.08 -27.68
N ILE A 411 16.13 9.51 -26.96
CA ILE A 411 16.10 9.38 -25.50
C ILE A 411 17.16 10.26 -24.85
N SER A 412 16.80 10.89 -23.73
CA SER A 412 17.71 11.69 -22.91
C SER A 412 17.52 11.41 -21.42
N ALA A 413 18.55 11.66 -20.62
CA ALA A 413 18.49 11.62 -19.16
C ALA A 413 18.71 13.01 -18.57
N LEU A 414 17.76 13.46 -17.75
CA LEU A 414 17.80 14.71 -17.00
C LEU A 414 18.25 14.41 -15.58
N LEU A 415 19.37 15.01 -15.15
CA LEU A 415 19.96 14.79 -13.83
C LEU A 415 19.53 15.90 -12.88
N CYS A 416 18.62 15.56 -11.97
CA CYS A 416 17.89 16.53 -11.17
C CYS A 416 18.32 16.56 -9.70
N GLY A 417 18.25 17.77 -9.13
CA GLY A 417 18.42 18.04 -7.71
C GLY A 417 17.20 17.63 -6.88
N ALA A 418 17.25 17.95 -5.58
CA ALA A 418 16.16 17.64 -4.65
C ALA A 418 14.87 18.43 -4.93
N ASP A 419 14.97 19.55 -5.64
CA ASP A 419 13.86 20.40 -6.11
C ASP A 419 13.20 19.87 -7.40
N GLY A 420 13.70 18.74 -7.94
CA GLY A 420 13.19 18.13 -9.17
C GLY A 420 13.66 18.79 -10.46
N ARG A 421 14.49 19.84 -10.38
CA ARG A 421 15.04 20.55 -11.54
C ARG A 421 16.44 20.05 -11.89
N VAL A 422 16.87 20.22 -13.13
CA VAL A 422 18.24 19.88 -13.52
C VAL A 422 19.24 20.70 -12.70
N ILE A 423 20.29 20.05 -12.22
CA ILE A 423 21.26 20.71 -11.32
C ILE A 423 22.09 21.78 -12.03
N ASP A 424 22.27 21.65 -13.34
CA ASP A 424 22.86 22.62 -14.25
C ASP A 424 22.46 22.28 -15.71
N PRO A 425 22.63 23.19 -16.68
CA PRO A 425 22.28 22.93 -18.08
C PRO A 425 23.08 21.79 -18.74
N GLU A 426 24.28 21.47 -18.24
CA GLU A 426 25.10 20.35 -18.73
C GLU A 426 24.65 19.00 -18.13
N ALA A 427 23.65 19.03 -17.25
CA ALA A 427 23.08 17.87 -16.56
C ALA A 427 21.99 17.16 -17.39
N MET A 428 21.98 17.37 -18.71
CA MET A 428 21.18 16.62 -19.68
C MET A 428 22.09 15.74 -20.52
N VAL A 429 21.88 14.42 -20.47
CA VAL A 429 22.70 13.41 -21.17
C VAL A 429 21.90 12.81 -22.32
N PHE A 430 22.44 12.90 -23.54
CA PHE A 430 21.81 12.41 -24.78
C PHE A 430 22.89 12.12 -25.82
N TYR A 431 22.56 11.66 -27.04
CA TYR A 431 23.59 11.19 -27.99
C TYR A 431 24.69 12.22 -28.31
N ASN A 432 24.37 13.53 -28.37
CA ASN A 432 25.35 14.59 -28.67
C ASN A 432 26.12 15.07 -27.43
N GLN A 433 25.63 14.74 -26.22
CA GLN A 433 26.29 14.94 -24.94
C GLN A 433 26.24 13.63 -24.15
N PRO A 434 27.02 12.61 -24.56
CA PRO A 434 26.76 11.22 -24.17
C PRO A 434 27.23 10.87 -22.76
N VAL A 435 27.76 11.82 -21.98
CA VAL A 435 28.33 11.56 -20.66
C VAL A 435 27.90 12.65 -19.67
N GLY A 436 27.38 12.24 -18.51
CA GLY A 436 27.05 13.12 -17.38
C GLY A 436 27.48 12.55 -16.03
N ALA A 437 27.36 13.35 -14.97
CA ALA A 437 27.69 12.98 -13.58
C ALA A 437 29.10 12.36 -13.43
N GLY A 438 30.13 12.96 -14.04
CA GLY A 438 31.51 12.46 -13.97
C GLY A 438 31.69 11.06 -14.60
N GLY A 439 30.82 10.69 -15.54
CA GLY A 439 30.85 9.40 -16.24
C GLY A 439 29.94 8.33 -15.66
N ALA A 440 29.15 8.64 -14.63
CA ALA A 440 28.20 7.73 -14.02
C ALA A 440 26.92 7.57 -14.85
N VAL A 441 26.57 8.52 -15.71
CA VAL A 441 25.45 8.40 -16.66
C VAL A 441 26.00 8.50 -18.08
N ARG A 442 25.63 7.55 -18.95
CA ARG A 442 26.12 7.48 -20.33
C ARG A 442 25.02 7.12 -21.30
N ALA A 443 24.83 7.93 -22.35
CA ALA A 443 23.98 7.58 -23.48
C ALA A 443 24.80 6.80 -24.52
N ALA A 444 24.27 5.67 -25.00
CA ALA A 444 24.90 4.87 -26.06
C ALA A 444 24.44 5.31 -27.46
N GLY A 445 23.28 5.96 -27.55
CA GLY A 445 22.66 6.36 -28.79
C GLY A 445 21.84 5.23 -29.43
N ARG A 446 21.05 5.62 -30.43
CA ARG A 446 20.11 4.76 -31.14
C ARG A 446 20.82 3.65 -31.91
N SER A 447 20.25 2.45 -31.88
CA SER A 447 20.70 1.28 -32.64
C SER A 447 19.52 0.65 -33.37
N HIS A 448 19.74 0.31 -34.65
CA HIS A 448 18.77 -0.42 -35.48
C HIS A 448 18.95 -1.92 -35.32
N GLN A 449 17.85 -2.67 -35.29
CA GLN A 449 17.90 -4.12 -35.42
C GLN A 449 17.81 -4.51 -36.92
N PRO A 450 18.84 -5.13 -37.54
CA PRO A 450 18.93 -5.25 -39.01
C PRO A 450 17.82 -6.03 -39.71
N THR A 451 17.03 -6.81 -38.97
CA THR A 451 16.02 -7.75 -39.50
C THR A 451 14.59 -7.35 -39.17
N THR A 452 14.38 -6.23 -38.48
CA THR A 452 13.08 -5.74 -38.01
C THR A 452 13.02 -4.22 -38.09
N ALA A 453 11.83 -3.63 -38.09
CA ALA A 453 11.69 -2.18 -37.98
C ALA A 453 11.92 -1.64 -36.54
N ALA A 454 12.23 -2.53 -35.59
CA ALA A 454 12.52 -2.17 -34.20
C ALA A 454 13.80 -1.35 -34.03
N LEU A 455 13.68 -0.25 -33.28
CA LEU A 455 14.74 0.63 -32.82
C LEU A 455 14.92 0.48 -31.32
N THR A 456 16.15 0.71 -30.84
CA THR A 456 16.43 0.83 -29.42
C THR A 456 17.39 1.98 -29.14
N ASP A 457 17.22 2.65 -28.00
CA ASP A 457 18.19 3.58 -27.44
C ASP A 457 18.45 3.22 -25.97
N ARG A 458 19.65 3.53 -25.47
CA ARG A 458 20.15 3.02 -24.19
C ARG A 458 20.87 4.08 -23.38
N ILE A 459 20.51 4.16 -22.10
CA ILE A 459 21.20 4.95 -21.08
C ILE A 459 21.73 4.02 -19.99
N THR A 460 23.04 4.05 -19.76
CA THR A 460 23.70 3.29 -18.68
C THR A 460 23.94 4.19 -17.49
N ILE A 461 23.59 3.71 -16.28
CA ILE A 461 23.63 4.48 -15.04
C ILE A 461 24.35 3.65 -13.98
N ASP A 462 25.53 4.11 -13.55
CA ASP A 462 26.23 3.58 -12.38
C ASP A 462 25.70 4.28 -11.11
N LEU A 463 24.66 3.67 -10.53
CA LEU A 463 23.95 4.19 -9.35
C LEU A 463 24.86 4.42 -8.14
N LEU A 464 26.02 3.74 -8.07
CA LEU A 464 26.99 3.84 -6.97
C LEU A 464 27.87 5.09 -7.09
N ARG A 465 27.99 5.64 -8.29
CA ARG A 465 28.86 6.79 -8.60
C ARG A 465 28.11 8.09 -8.78
N ILE A 466 26.79 8.08 -8.68
CA ILE A 466 25.97 9.29 -8.80
C ILE A 466 26.27 10.26 -7.63
N PRO A 467 26.70 11.50 -7.93
CA PRO A 467 26.92 12.54 -6.93
C PRO A 467 25.72 12.75 -6.00
N VAL A 468 25.98 13.09 -4.74
CA VAL A 468 24.92 13.30 -3.74
C VAL A 468 23.94 14.43 -4.10
N ALA A 469 24.38 15.40 -4.89
CA ALA A 469 23.55 16.49 -5.38
C ALA A 469 22.45 16.03 -6.36
N ILE A 470 22.60 14.87 -7.00
CA ILE A 470 21.59 14.30 -7.91
C ILE A 470 20.69 13.38 -7.10
N HIS A 471 19.44 13.78 -6.97
CA HIS A 471 18.40 13.04 -6.24
C HIS A 471 17.50 12.24 -7.18
N ARG A 472 17.43 12.63 -8.46
CA ARG A 472 16.56 12.02 -9.47
C ARG A 472 17.22 12.03 -10.85
N ILE A 473 16.97 11.01 -11.65
CA ILE A 473 17.36 10.88 -13.06
C ILE A 473 16.08 10.59 -13.84
N ALA A 474 15.59 11.54 -14.62
CA ALA A 474 14.39 11.37 -15.44
C ALA A 474 14.78 10.96 -16.86
N ILE A 475 14.18 9.90 -17.38
CA ILE A 475 14.44 9.39 -18.74
C ILE A 475 13.33 9.90 -19.65
N ALA A 476 13.69 10.82 -20.54
CA ALA A 476 12.78 11.45 -21.48
C ALA A 476 12.86 10.77 -22.86
N ALA A 477 11.71 10.62 -23.52
CA ALA A 477 11.58 10.28 -24.92
C ALA A 477 11.00 11.49 -25.67
N SER A 478 11.58 11.87 -26.81
CA SER A 478 11.13 13.06 -27.55
C SER A 478 11.37 12.92 -29.05
N LEU A 479 10.51 13.53 -29.85
CA LEU A 479 10.67 13.69 -31.29
C LEU A 479 11.37 15.02 -31.59
N ASP A 480 12.25 15.04 -32.58
CA ASP A 480 12.96 16.26 -33.01
C ASP A 480 12.15 17.12 -34.01
N GLY A 481 11.02 16.58 -34.48
CA GLY A 481 10.09 17.25 -35.38
C GLY A 481 10.41 17.09 -36.87
N SER A 482 11.44 16.30 -37.21
CA SER A 482 11.77 15.93 -38.60
C SER A 482 10.92 14.76 -39.13
N GLY A 483 10.29 13.99 -38.24
CA GLY A 483 9.45 12.84 -38.57
C GLY A 483 8.01 12.99 -38.08
N ALA A 484 7.56 12.11 -37.19
CA ALA A 484 6.18 12.12 -36.71
C ALA A 484 5.87 13.37 -35.88
N PRO A 485 4.62 13.86 -35.90
CA PRO A 485 4.23 14.98 -35.05
C PRO A 485 4.00 14.58 -33.58
N THR A 486 3.85 13.28 -33.29
CA THR A 486 3.42 12.78 -31.96
C THR A 486 4.01 11.41 -31.66
N LEU A 487 4.30 11.13 -30.40
CA LEU A 487 4.82 9.85 -29.90
C LEU A 487 3.84 8.68 -30.11
N ALA A 488 2.55 8.94 -30.38
CA ALA A 488 1.58 7.92 -30.76
C ALA A 488 1.96 7.14 -32.03
N ALA A 489 2.87 7.68 -32.85
CA ALA A 489 3.41 7.01 -34.03
C ALA A 489 4.43 5.90 -33.70
N ALA A 490 4.99 5.89 -32.47
CA ALA A 490 5.90 4.86 -32.00
C ALA A 490 5.10 3.68 -31.44
N THR A 491 4.91 2.64 -32.24
CA THR A 491 4.23 1.41 -31.78
C THR A 491 5.19 0.55 -30.98
N ASP A 492 4.66 -0.21 -30.01
CA ASP A 492 5.47 -1.05 -29.10
C ASP A 492 6.54 -0.25 -28.32
N LEU A 493 6.25 1.03 -28.03
CA LEU A 493 7.11 1.88 -27.22
C LEU A 493 7.16 1.35 -25.77
N ARG A 494 8.33 0.89 -25.34
CA ARG A 494 8.54 0.31 -24.02
C ARG A 494 9.90 0.68 -23.44
N VAL A 495 9.97 0.72 -22.12
CA VAL A 495 11.21 0.86 -21.37
C VAL A 495 11.53 -0.48 -20.70
N THR A 496 12.77 -0.93 -20.78
CA THR A 496 13.29 -2.09 -20.07
C THR A 496 14.48 -1.66 -19.25
N VAL A 497 14.47 -1.93 -17.95
CA VAL A 497 15.59 -1.67 -17.05
C VAL A 497 16.24 -2.99 -16.69
N THR A 498 17.53 -3.12 -16.99
CA THR A 498 18.31 -4.34 -16.73
C THR A 498 19.52 -4.04 -15.87
N THR A 499 20.01 -5.05 -15.16
CA THR A 499 21.39 -5.10 -14.69
C THR A 499 22.25 -5.88 -15.67
N THR A 500 23.48 -6.25 -15.29
CA THR A 500 24.31 -7.20 -16.03
C THR A 500 23.72 -8.62 -16.02
N ASP A 501 22.98 -8.98 -14.97
CA ASP A 501 22.60 -10.37 -14.69
C ASP A 501 21.12 -10.65 -14.97
N GLU A 502 20.24 -9.64 -14.91
CA GLU A 502 18.80 -9.81 -15.03
C GLU A 502 18.05 -8.57 -15.52
N THR A 503 16.83 -8.77 -16.02
CA THR A 503 15.87 -7.69 -16.24
C THR A 503 15.18 -7.35 -14.92
N VAL A 504 15.26 -6.09 -14.52
CA VAL A 504 14.68 -5.57 -13.27
C VAL A 504 13.23 -5.18 -13.50
N ALA A 505 12.96 -4.44 -14.58
CA ALA A 505 11.63 -3.93 -14.86
C ALA A 505 11.37 -3.76 -16.36
N VAL A 506 10.10 -3.88 -16.76
CA VAL A 506 9.62 -3.54 -18.10
C VAL A 506 8.43 -2.60 -17.95
N PHE A 507 8.37 -1.51 -18.70
CA PHE A 507 7.28 -0.55 -18.68
C PHE A 507 6.81 -0.25 -20.11
N PRO A 508 5.67 -0.79 -20.54
CA PRO A 508 5.02 -0.36 -21.78
C PRO A 508 4.59 1.11 -21.66
N LEU A 509 5.15 1.98 -22.50
CA LEU A 509 4.81 3.40 -22.52
C LEU A 509 3.62 3.63 -23.46
N THR A 510 2.43 3.38 -22.93
CA THR A 510 1.16 3.50 -23.65
C THR A 510 0.36 4.74 -23.23
N GLY A 511 -0.65 5.12 -24.01
CA GLY A 511 -1.57 6.21 -23.66
C GLY A 511 -1.09 7.61 -24.05
N LEU A 512 -0.01 7.70 -24.83
CA LEU A 512 0.39 8.93 -25.52
C LEU A 512 -0.45 9.08 -26.80
N SER A 513 -0.97 10.27 -27.02
CA SER A 513 -1.86 10.60 -28.14
C SER A 513 -1.38 11.82 -28.91
N THR A 514 -1.29 12.97 -28.24
CA THR A 514 -1.01 14.27 -28.87
C THR A 514 0.37 14.82 -28.49
N GLU A 515 1.11 14.08 -27.66
CA GLU A 515 2.35 14.52 -27.05
C GLU A 515 3.55 14.22 -27.95
N ALA A 516 4.48 15.16 -28.06
CA ALA A 516 5.72 15.04 -28.85
C ALA A 516 6.96 14.75 -27.98
N ALA A 517 6.81 14.86 -26.65
CA ALA A 517 7.82 14.44 -25.67
C ALA A 517 7.14 13.80 -24.46
N ALA A 518 7.85 12.95 -23.74
CA ALA A 518 7.37 12.30 -22.53
C ALA A 518 8.51 11.96 -21.56
N ILE A 519 8.23 11.96 -20.26
CA ILE A 519 9.07 11.28 -19.27
C ILE A 519 8.57 9.86 -19.16
N ALA A 520 9.42 8.91 -19.57
CA ALA A 520 9.09 7.49 -19.58
C ALA A 520 9.21 6.92 -18.15
N VAL A 521 10.39 7.07 -17.54
CA VAL A 521 10.67 6.59 -16.18
C VAL A 521 11.52 7.59 -15.41
N GLU A 522 11.45 7.54 -14.09
CA GLU A 522 12.33 8.27 -13.17
C GLU A 522 13.07 7.31 -12.25
N ILE A 523 14.36 7.53 -12.05
CA ILE A 523 15.18 6.84 -11.07
C ILE A 523 15.51 7.81 -9.95
N TYR A 524 15.11 7.54 -8.72
CA TYR A 524 15.20 8.51 -7.62
C TYR A 524 15.66 7.87 -6.31
N ARG A 525 16.21 8.70 -5.41
CA ARG A 525 16.62 8.29 -4.07
C ARG A 525 15.47 8.40 -3.08
N ARG A 526 15.22 7.33 -2.33
CA ARG A 526 14.30 7.29 -1.18
C ARG A 526 14.93 6.47 -0.07
N ASP A 527 14.99 7.05 1.13
CA ASP A 527 15.54 6.39 2.33
C ASP A 527 16.95 5.80 2.13
N GLY A 528 17.79 6.48 1.33
CA GLY A 528 19.16 6.05 1.03
C GLY A 528 19.28 4.95 -0.03
N THR A 529 18.17 4.54 -0.66
CA THR A 529 18.13 3.52 -1.72
C THR A 529 17.61 4.11 -3.04
N TRP A 530 18.00 3.51 -4.17
CA TRP A 530 17.49 3.89 -5.48
C TRP A 530 16.20 3.15 -5.81
N ARG A 531 15.24 3.86 -6.39
CA ARG A 531 13.98 3.30 -6.88
C ARG A 531 13.74 3.75 -8.31
N LEU A 532 13.04 2.91 -9.07
CA LEU A 532 12.53 3.21 -10.39
C LEU A 532 11.03 3.52 -10.29
N ARG A 533 10.55 4.57 -10.95
CA ARG A 533 9.13 4.90 -11.12
C ARG A 533 8.78 4.95 -12.60
N ALA A 534 7.73 4.26 -13.00
CA ALA A 534 7.11 4.44 -14.30
C ALA A 534 6.26 5.71 -14.29
N VAL A 535 6.53 6.65 -15.20
CA VAL A 535 5.90 7.99 -15.18
C VAL A 535 4.92 8.18 -16.32
N GLY A 536 5.34 7.90 -17.55
CA GLY A 536 4.53 7.99 -18.76
C GLY A 536 3.79 9.33 -18.97
N GLN A 537 4.35 10.44 -18.47
CA GLN A 537 3.76 11.76 -18.63
C GLN A 537 4.25 12.39 -19.92
N GLY A 538 3.35 12.97 -20.71
CA GLY A 538 3.67 13.59 -21.99
C GLY A 538 3.44 15.10 -22.04
N TRP A 539 4.09 15.74 -23.01
CA TRP A 539 4.02 17.16 -23.30
C TRP A 539 3.65 17.37 -24.78
N THR A 540 2.53 18.05 -25.01
CA THR A 540 2.10 18.49 -26.35
C THR A 540 2.97 19.60 -26.90
N THR A 541 3.64 20.37 -26.02
CA THR A 541 4.65 21.38 -26.36
C THR A 541 6.02 20.79 -26.69
N GLY A 542 6.14 19.46 -26.72
CA GLY A 542 7.36 18.75 -27.09
C GLY A 542 8.51 18.95 -26.10
N LEU A 543 9.73 18.70 -26.58
CA LEU A 543 10.93 18.73 -25.74
C LEU A 543 11.16 20.11 -25.09
N ALA A 544 10.80 21.20 -25.76
CA ALA A 544 10.98 22.56 -25.23
C ALA A 544 10.12 22.80 -23.98
N GLY A 545 8.87 22.33 -23.97
CA GLY A 545 8.00 22.44 -22.80
C GLY A 545 8.47 21.57 -21.65
N LEU A 546 8.85 20.33 -21.95
CA LEU A 546 9.42 19.40 -20.97
C LEU A 546 10.69 19.98 -20.34
N ALA A 547 11.62 20.49 -21.15
CA ALA A 547 12.87 21.09 -20.70
C ALA A 547 12.63 22.31 -19.79
N SER A 548 11.66 23.16 -20.15
CA SER A 548 11.29 24.34 -19.35
C SER A 548 10.76 23.95 -17.96
N ASP A 549 9.90 22.93 -17.87
CA ASP A 549 9.36 22.43 -16.59
C ASP A 549 10.47 21.85 -15.69
N TYR A 550 11.51 21.29 -16.29
CA TYR A 550 12.69 20.78 -15.60
C TYR A 550 13.76 21.85 -15.31
N GLY A 551 13.49 23.12 -15.63
CA GLY A 551 14.36 24.25 -15.32
C GLY A 551 15.51 24.46 -16.31
N ILE A 552 15.45 23.86 -17.51
CA ILE A 552 16.36 24.16 -18.61
C ILE A 552 15.81 25.38 -19.36
N ASP A 553 16.60 26.46 -19.40
CA ASP A 553 16.24 27.65 -20.15
C ASP A 553 16.51 27.41 -21.64
N VAL A 554 15.46 27.08 -22.39
CA VAL A 554 15.52 26.88 -23.85
C VAL A 554 15.36 28.25 -24.52
N THR A 555 16.27 29.18 -24.24
CA THR A 555 16.30 30.44 -24.99
C THR A 555 16.86 30.15 -26.38
N THR A 556 16.07 30.53 -27.39
CA THR A 556 16.24 30.22 -28.82
C THR A 556 17.50 30.83 -29.42
#